data_AF-A0A1Q4ZM65-F1
#
_entry.id   AF-A0A1Q4ZM65-F1
#
_cell.length_a   1.000
_cell.length_b   1.000
_cell.length_c   1.000
_cell.angle_alpha   90.00
_cell.angle_beta   90.00
_cell.angle_gamma   90.00
#
_symmetry.space_group_name_H-M   'P 1'
#
loop_
_entity.id
_entity.type
_entity.pdbx_description
1 polymer ?
#
loop_
_entity_poly.entity_id
_entity_poly.type
_entity_poly.pdbx_seq_one_letter_code
_entity_poly.pdbx_strand_id
1 'polypeptide(L)'
;MIAQNGRVVAVSAHAFGAYGDCRRAFDELRESHREQTGAVQHTPSGNGWIWLLREADGRATAVSARAYERHSTCRAAYERFRALLAEMGDVTGSCL
;
A
#
# COMPACT_ATOMS: atom_id res chain seq x y z
N MET A 1 -4.13 -5.97 1.29
CA MET A 1 -5.33 -5.20 0.88
C MET A 1 -5.89 -5.74 -0.42
N ILE A 2 -7.20 -5.95 -0.47
CA ILE A 2 -7.93 -6.47 -1.62
C ILE A 2 -8.86 -5.35 -2.12
N ALA A 3 -8.86 -5.11 -3.43
CA ALA A 3 -9.82 -4.20 -4.05
C ALA A 3 -11.22 -4.83 -4.11
N GLN A 4 -12.25 -4.01 -4.32
CA GLN A 4 -13.66 -4.46 -4.36
C GLN A 4 -13.93 -5.61 -5.34
N ASN A 5 -13.13 -5.72 -6.41
CA ASN A 5 -13.21 -6.81 -7.39
C ASN A 5 -12.50 -8.11 -6.95
N GLY A 6 -12.12 -8.25 -5.68
CA GLY A 6 -11.47 -9.43 -5.11
C GLY A 6 -9.96 -9.53 -5.39
N ARG A 7 -9.37 -8.59 -6.14
CA ARG A 7 -7.95 -8.64 -6.47
C ARG A 7 -7.08 -8.09 -5.34
N VAL A 8 -6.03 -8.82 -4.96
CA VAL A 8 -4.99 -8.30 -4.07
C VAL A 8 -4.24 -7.17 -4.78
N VAL A 9 -4.28 -5.98 -4.19
CA VAL A 9 -3.63 -4.78 -4.75
C VAL A 9 -2.34 -4.43 -4.02
N ALA A 10 -2.25 -4.76 -2.74
CA ALA A 10 -1.10 -4.47 -1.90
C ALA A 10 -0.92 -5.51 -0.80
N VAL A 11 0.32 -5.69 -0.38
CA VAL A 11 0.70 -6.45 0.81
C VAL A 11 1.55 -5.58 1.73
N SER A 12 1.65 -5.96 3.01
CA SER A 12 2.59 -5.27 3.90
C SER A 12 4.02 -5.53 3.44
N ALA A 13 4.89 -4.52 3.61
CA ALA A 13 6.32 -4.69 3.42
C ALA A 13 6.98 -5.51 4.54
N HIS A 14 6.25 -5.79 5.62
CA HIS A 14 6.73 -6.54 6.78
C HIS A 14 5.89 -7.80 7.03
N ALA A 15 6.52 -8.84 7.57
CA ALA A 15 5.85 -10.00 8.11
C ALA A 15 5.57 -9.77 9.60
N PHE A 16 4.41 -10.19 10.07
CA PHE A 16 4.01 -10.08 11.48
C PHE A 16 3.80 -11.48 12.06
N GLY A 17 4.34 -11.72 13.25
CA GLY A 17 4.17 -13.00 13.96
C GLY A 17 2.81 -13.16 14.63
N ALA A 18 2.09 -12.05 14.83
CA ALA A 18 0.79 -12.03 15.49
C ALA A 18 -0.20 -11.15 14.73
N TYR A 19 -1.48 -11.52 14.80
CA TYR A 19 -2.58 -10.76 14.19
C TYR A 19 -2.68 -9.34 14.77
N GLY A 20 -2.50 -9.18 16.09
CA GLY A 20 -2.59 -7.88 16.76
C GLY A 20 -1.60 -6.84 16.20
N ASP A 21 -0.36 -7.27 15.94
CA ASP A 21 0.66 -6.39 15.35
C ASP A 21 0.35 -6.02 13.91
N CYS A 22 -0.13 -6.99 13.12
CA CYS A 22 -0.58 -6.73 11.76
C CYS A 22 -1.74 -5.73 11.73
N ARG A 23 -2.70 -5.87 12.67
CA ARG A 23 -3.86 -4.98 12.75
C ARG A 23 -3.44 -3.57 13.13
N ARG A 24 -2.62 -3.43 14.18
CA ARG A 24 -2.10 -2.13 14.61
C ARG A 24 -1.32 -1.42 13.49
N ALA A 25 -0.42 -2.12 12.81
CA ALA A 25 0.33 -1.56 11.68
C ALA A 25 -0.59 -1.13 10.52
N PHE A 26 -1.69 -1.83 10.31
CA PHE A 26 -2.69 -1.45 9.31
C PHE A 26 -3.50 -0.21 9.72
N ASP A 27 -3.87 -0.10 10.99
CA ASP A 27 -4.57 1.07 11.52
C ASP A 27 -3.66 2.32 11.48
N GLU A 28 -2.39 2.18 11.87
CA GLU A 28 -1.35 3.23 11.73
C GLU A 28 -1.20 3.67 10.26
N LEU A 29 -1.10 2.71 9.32
CA LEU A 29 -1.05 2.98 7.88
C LEU A 29 -2.25 3.81 7.40
N ARG A 30 -3.46 3.49 7.87
CA ARG A 30 -4.69 4.21 7.50
C ARG A 30 -4.68 5.64 8.05
N GLU A 31 -4.21 5.84 9.27
CA GLU A 31 -4.20 7.15 9.93
C GLU A 31 -3.14 8.08 9.33
N SER A 32 -1.93 7.57 9.08
CA SER A 32 -0.81 8.37 8.56
C SER A 32 -0.75 8.44 7.03
N HIS A 33 -1.75 7.92 6.30
CA HIS A 33 -1.65 7.74 4.85
C HIS A 33 -1.34 9.03 4.08
N ARG A 34 -1.77 10.20 4.59
CA ARG A 34 -1.54 11.49 3.93
C ARG A 34 -0.08 11.93 3.98
N GLU A 35 0.63 11.55 5.02
CA GLU A 35 2.04 11.92 5.27
C GLU A 35 3.01 10.94 4.62
N GLN A 36 2.52 9.75 4.30
CA GLN A 36 3.32 8.73 3.63
C GLN A 36 3.63 9.11 2.19
N THR A 37 4.87 8.87 1.83
CA THR A 37 5.37 9.05 0.48
C THR A 37 5.45 7.70 -0.22
N GLY A 38 5.45 7.67 -1.54
CA GLY A 38 5.62 6.43 -2.26
C GLY A 38 6.15 6.67 -3.65
N ALA A 39 6.76 5.63 -4.20
CA ALA A 39 7.43 5.69 -5.49
C ALA A 39 7.24 4.39 -6.25
N VAL A 40 7.26 4.52 -7.58
CA VAL A 40 7.43 3.40 -8.50
C VAL A 40 8.93 3.24 -8.75
N GLN A 41 9.41 2.01 -8.67
CA GLN A 41 10.81 1.68 -8.88
C GLN A 41 10.95 0.32 -9.57
N HIS A 42 12.13 0.03 -10.10
CA HIS A 42 12.41 -1.29 -10.63
C HIS A 42 12.37 -2.36 -9.53
N THR A 43 11.99 -3.57 -9.92
CA THR A 43 12.24 -4.77 -9.13
C THR A 43 13.74 -4.93 -8.87
N PRO A 44 14.15 -5.62 -7.78
CA PRO A 44 15.56 -5.89 -7.53
C PRO A 44 16.28 -6.61 -8.69
N SER A 45 15.55 -7.44 -9.44
CA SER A 45 16.02 -8.13 -10.63
C SER A 45 16.03 -7.28 -11.91
N GLY A 46 15.50 -6.06 -11.87
CA GLY A 46 15.46 -5.13 -13.01
C GLY A 46 14.41 -5.43 -14.10
N ASN A 47 13.80 -6.62 -14.09
CA ASN A 47 12.89 -7.11 -15.12
C ASN A 47 11.41 -6.69 -14.95
N GLY A 48 11.16 -5.62 -14.20
CA GLY A 48 9.80 -5.14 -13.95
C GLY A 48 9.77 -4.00 -12.95
N TRP A 49 8.56 -3.57 -12.62
CA TRP A 49 8.25 -2.42 -11.79
C TRP A 49 7.44 -2.84 -10.56
N ILE A 50 7.77 -2.25 -9.43
CA ILE A 50 7.00 -2.34 -8.20
C ILE A 50 6.74 -0.93 -7.68
N TRP A 51 5.71 -0.79 -6.88
CA TRP A 51 5.52 0.44 -6.11
C TRP A 51 5.68 0.12 -4.64
N LEU A 52 6.16 1.11 -3.90
CA LEU A 52 6.30 1.08 -2.44
C LEU A 52 5.66 2.31 -1.85
N LEU A 53 5.03 2.13 -0.70
CA LEU A 53 4.65 3.19 0.20
C LEU A 53 5.60 3.18 1.40
N ARG A 54 6.01 4.37 1.84
CA ARG A 54 6.96 4.59 2.91
C ARG A 54 6.43 5.62 3.89
N GLU A 55 6.79 5.43 5.16
CA GLU A 55 6.66 6.45 6.19
C GLU A 55 7.64 7.61 5.95
N ALA A 56 7.45 8.68 6.72
CA ALA A 56 8.30 9.88 6.64
C ALA A 56 9.78 9.57 6.95
N ASP A 57 10.04 8.55 7.74
CA ASP A 57 11.39 8.04 8.05
C ASP A 57 12.01 7.19 6.90
N GLY A 58 11.25 6.95 5.83
CA GLY A 58 11.66 6.16 4.67
C GLY A 58 11.40 4.66 4.79
N ARG A 59 10.89 4.16 5.92
CA ARG A 59 10.56 2.75 6.11
C ARG A 59 9.39 2.35 5.24
N ALA A 60 9.53 1.27 4.48
CA ALA A 60 8.44 0.76 3.64
C ALA A 60 7.32 0.15 4.50
N THR A 61 6.07 0.50 4.21
CA THR A 61 4.90 0.00 4.94
C THR A 61 4.03 -0.92 4.08
N ALA A 62 3.89 -0.58 2.80
CA ALA A 62 3.14 -1.37 1.83
C ALA A 62 3.91 -1.48 0.51
N VAL A 63 3.71 -2.60 -0.17
CA VAL A 63 4.29 -2.89 -1.49
C VAL A 63 3.23 -3.46 -2.41
N SER A 64 3.42 -3.26 -3.71
CA SER A 64 2.64 -3.97 -4.73
C SER A 64 2.68 -5.47 -4.50
N ALA A 65 1.52 -6.13 -4.57
CA ALA A 65 1.42 -7.59 -4.41
C ALA A 65 2.16 -8.41 -5.48
N ARG A 66 2.54 -7.77 -6.59
CA ARG A 66 3.29 -8.37 -7.70
C ARG A 66 4.09 -7.31 -8.45
N ALA A 67 5.10 -7.77 -9.19
CA ALA A 67 5.76 -6.94 -10.19
C ALA A 67 4.84 -6.68 -11.40
N TYR A 68 5.02 -5.53 -12.02
CA TYR A 68 4.37 -5.10 -13.24
C TYR A 68 5.39 -4.99 -14.37
N GLU A 69 4.99 -5.38 -15.57
CA GLU A 69 5.85 -5.26 -16.75
C GLU A 69 6.07 -3.80 -17.15
N ARG A 70 5.03 -2.96 -17.04
CA ARG A 70 5.05 -1.57 -17.49
C ARG A 70 4.98 -0.58 -16.32
N HIS A 71 5.82 0.45 -16.37
CA HIS A 71 5.85 1.55 -15.40
C HIS A 71 4.47 2.20 -15.23
N SER A 72 3.80 2.53 -16.35
CA SER A 72 2.48 3.18 -16.33
C SER A 72 1.42 2.34 -15.63
N THR A 73 1.43 1.02 -15.83
CA THR A 73 0.52 0.09 -15.15
C THR A 73 0.85 0.00 -13.66
N CYS A 74 2.13 -0.02 -13.29
CA CYS A 74 2.55 0.02 -11.90
C CYS A 74 2.10 1.31 -11.20
N ARG A 75 2.30 2.46 -11.85
CA ARG A 75 1.84 3.76 -11.34
C ARG A 75 0.33 3.80 -11.19
N ALA A 76 -0.44 3.35 -12.18
CA ALA A 76 -1.89 3.32 -12.08
C ALA A 76 -2.42 2.38 -10.98
N ALA A 77 -1.67 1.32 -10.65
CA ALA A 77 -1.98 0.45 -9.51
C ALA A 77 -1.67 1.14 -8.17
N TYR A 78 -0.56 1.89 -8.09
CA TYR A 78 -0.20 2.69 -6.93
C TYR A 78 -1.26 3.76 -6.63
N GLU A 79 -1.69 4.52 -7.62
CA GLU A 79 -2.72 5.56 -7.42
C GLU A 79 -4.06 4.96 -6.97
N ARG A 80 -4.45 3.81 -7.52
CA ARG A 80 -5.65 3.09 -7.05
C ARG A 80 -5.53 2.66 -5.59
N PHE A 81 -4.35 2.17 -5.19
CA PHE A 81 -4.11 1.82 -3.81
C PHE A 81 -4.23 3.05 -2.88
N ARG A 82 -3.66 4.20 -3.27
CA ARG A 82 -3.78 5.47 -2.54
C ARG A 82 -5.23 5.92 -2.40
N ALA A 83 -6.01 5.84 -3.47
CA ALA A 83 -7.44 6.19 -3.47
C ALA A 83 -8.24 5.30 -2.51
N LEU A 84 -8.06 3.98 -2.59
CA LEU A 84 -8.71 3.03 -1.67
C LEU A 84 -8.33 3.29 -0.20
N LEU A 85 -7.06 3.63 0.07
CA LEU A 85 -6.62 3.95 1.43
C LEU A 85 -7.27 5.22 1.97
N ALA A 86 -7.44 6.23 1.12
CA ALA A 86 -8.14 7.46 1.47
C ALA A 86 -9.64 7.22 1.74
N GLU A 87 -10.32 6.43 0.89
CA GLU A 87 -11.73 6.05 1.07
C GLU A 87 -11.96 5.33 2.42
N MET A 88 -11.07 4.41 2.79
CA MET A 88 -11.17 3.70 4.08
C MET A 88 -10.94 4.61 5.29
N GLY A 89 -10.08 5.63 5.17
CA GLY A 89 -9.90 6.63 6.23
C GLY A 89 -11.17 7.45 6.48
N ASP A 90 -11.91 7.76 5.42
CA ASP A 90 -13.13 8.58 5.46
C ASP A 90 -14.34 7.81 6.01
N VAL A 91 -14.47 6.52 5.68
CA VAL A 91 -15.58 5.65 6.15
C VAL A 91 -15.61 5.52 7.68
N THR A 92 -14.47 5.55 8.35
CA THR A 92 -14.38 5.54 9.83
C THR A 92 -14.74 6.86 10.50
N GLY A 93 -14.88 7.96 9.75
CA GLY A 93 -15.35 9.26 10.25
C GLY A 93 -16.87 9.45 10.19
N SER A 94 -17.60 8.48 9.62
CA SER A 94 -19.06 8.54 9.47
C SER A 94 -19.73 7.38 10.22
N CYS A 95 -19.53 7.35 11.53
CA CYS A 95 -20.52 6.78 12.45
C CYS A 95 -20.84 7.87 13.46
N LEU A 96 -22.11 8.31 13.42
CA LEU A 96 -22.78 9.17 14.40
C LEU A 96 -22.72 8.58 15.81
#